data_AF-A0A3N7HLG4-F1
#
_entry.id   AF-A0A3N7HLG4-F1
#
_cell.length_a   1.000
_cell.length_b   1.000
_cell.length_c   1.000
_cell.angle_alpha   90.00
_cell.angle_beta   90.00
_cell.angle_gamma   90.00
#
_symmetry.space_group_name_H-M   'P 1'
#
loop_
_entity.id
_entity.type
_entity.pdbx_description
1 polymer ?
#
loop_
_entity_poly.entity_id
_entity_poly.type
_entity_poly.pdbx_seq_one_letter_code
_entity_poly.pdbx_strand_id
1 'polypeptide(L)'
;MNARAWPGERELRRWWHGLPAAPRSPTWPLTLAVLTILALLLGFHSVVASAVQQGEALRSTALSRSQAQWRCHALNNDHQRARCLADLEQAPASPIEIAGR
;
A
#
# COMPACT_ATOMS: atom_id res chain seq x y z
N MET A 1 -56.49 -7.79 -17.92
CA MET A 1 -55.09 -7.42 -17.61
C MET A 1 -54.45 -8.65 -16.99
N ASN A 2 -53.77 -9.46 -17.80
CA ASN A 2 -53.32 -10.79 -17.38
C ASN A 2 -51.88 -10.68 -16.86
N ALA A 3 -51.72 -10.80 -15.55
CA ALA A 3 -50.41 -10.79 -14.90
C ALA A 3 -49.62 -12.02 -15.35
N ARG A 4 -48.52 -11.79 -16.09
CA ARG A 4 -47.54 -12.82 -16.41
C ARG A 4 -46.83 -13.25 -15.13
N ALA A 5 -47.30 -14.34 -14.52
CA ALA A 5 -46.62 -14.97 -13.40
C ALA A 5 -45.28 -15.52 -13.87
N TRP A 6 -44.18 -14.99 -13.33
CA TRP A 6 -42.83 -15.40 -13.70
C TRP A 6 -42.54 -16.81 -13.15
N PRO A 7 -42.00 -17.74 -13.97
CA PRO A 7 -41.81 -19.14 -13.59
C PRO A 7 -40.82 -19.38 -12.44
N GLY A 8 -40.12 -18.35 -11.94
CA GLY A 8 -39.17 -18.44 -10.83
C GLY A 8 -39.63 -17.81 -9.51
N GLU A 9 -40.79 -17.15 -9.44
CA GLU A 9 -41.18 -16.35 -8.26
C GLU A 9 -41.37 -17.22 -7.00
N ARG A 10 -41.91 -18.43 -7.17
CA ARG A 10 -42.11 -19.40 -6.08
C ARG A 10 -40.81 -20.04 -5.60
N GLU A 11 -39.83 -20.17 -6.49
CA GLU A 11 -38.48 -20.66 -6.18
C GLU A 11 -37.72 -19.61 -5.35
N LEU A 12 -37.75 -18.36 -5.83
CA LEU A 12 -37.15 -17.20 -5.18
C LEU A 12 -37.74 -16.95 -3.79
N ARG A 13 -39.07 -17.03 -3.61
CA ARG A 13 -39.69 -16.90 -2.29
C ARG A 13 -39.26 -18.00 -1.33
N ARG A 14 -39.21 -19.26 -1.78
CA ARG A 14 -38.75 -20.39 -0.94
C ARG A 14 -37.28 -20.23 -0.55
N TRP A 15 -36.43 -19.84 -1.50
CA TRP A 15 -35.03 -19.52 -1.23
C TRP A 15 -34.92 -18.39 -0.20
N TRP A 16 -35.68 -17.30 -0.38
CA TRP A 16 -35.74 -16.17 0.57
C TRP A 16 -36.16 -16.57 1.99
N HIS A 17 -37.09 -17.52 2.13
CA HIS A 17 -37.51 -18.03 3.43
C HIS A 17 -36.50 -19.01 4.06
N GLY A 18 -35.60 -19.59 3.25
CA GLY A 18 -34.51 -20.47 3.69
C GLY A 18 -33.23 -19.73 4.09
N LEU A 19 -33.11 -18.43 3.83
CA LEU A 19 -31.99 -17.66 4.37
C LEU A 19 -32.09 -17.57 5.90
N PRO A 20 -30.97 -17.76 6.62
CA PRO A 20 -30.93 -17.61 8.07
C PRO A 20 -31.51 -16.25 8.51
N ALA A 21 -32.05 -16.15 9.72
CA ALA A 21 -32.79 -14.96 10.18
C ALA A 21 -31.95 -13.67 10.27
N ALA A 22 -30.62 -13.74 10.08
CA ALA A 22 -29.70 -12.60 10.19
C ALA A 22 -29.99 -11.44 9.19
N PRO A 23 -30.15 -11.68 7.87
CA PRO A 23 -30.57 -10.66 6.90
C PRO A 23 -31.97 -10.09 7.10
N ARG A 24 -32.82 -10.70 7.96
CA ARG A 24 -34.17 -10.19 8.24
C ARG A 24 -34.18 -9.08 9.29
N SER A 25 -33.05 -8.83 9.94
CA SER A 25 -32.91 -7.73 10.90
C SER A 25 -32.68 -6.40 10.16
N PRO A 26 -33.39 -5.32 10.51
CA PRO A 26 -33.18 -3.99 9.89
C PRO A 26 -31.76 -3.44 10.13
N THR A 27 -31.01 -4.06 11.04
CA THR A 27 -29.61 -3.74 11.37
C THR A 27 -28.60 -4.33 10.39
N TRP A 28 -28.93 -5.42 9.67
CA TRP A 28 -28.02 -6.05 8.70
C TRP A 28 -27.48 -5.09 7.61
N PRO A 29 -28.32 -4.29 6.92
CA PRO A 29 -27.82 -3.32 5.94
C PRO A 29 -26.95 -2.24 6.58
N LEU A 30 -27.23 -1.84 7.83
CA LEU A 30 -26.42 -0.88 8.57
C LEU A 30 -25.03 -1.46 8.88
N THR A 31 -24.96 -2.72 9.33
CA THR A 31 -23.69 -3.40 9.58
C THR A 31 -22.85 -3.51 8.31
N LEU A 32 -23.45 -3.87 7.18
CA LEU A 32 -22.76 -3.90 5.89
C LEU A 32 -22.27 -2.52 5.46
N ALA A 33 -23.06 -1.46 5.65
CA ALA A 33 -22.64 -0.10 5.35
C ALA A 33 -21.43 0.32 6.19
N VAL A 34 -21.46 0.07 7.50
CA VAL A 34 -20.33 0.38 8.40
C VAL A 34 -19.08 -0.42 8.02
N LEU A 35 -19.21 -1.73 7.77
CA LEU A 35 -18.09 -2.57 7.33
C LEU A 35 -17.50 -2.09 6.00
N THR A 36 -18.34 -1.66 5.07
CA THR A 36 -17.91 -1.13 3.78
C THR A 36 -17.12 0.16 3.96
N ILE A 37 -17.66 1.11 4.75
CA ILE A 37 -16.99 2.37 5.08
C ILE A 37 -15.63 2.09 5.73
N LEU A 38 -15.58 1.22 6.75
CA LEU A 38 -14.33 0.82 7.40
C LEU A 38 -13.33 0.22 6.40
N ALA A 39 -13.77 -0.66 5.49
CA ALA A 39 -12.91 -1.25 4.48
C ALA A 39 -12.34 -0.20 3.51
N LEU A 40 -13.15 0.78 3.08
CA LEU A 40 -12.71 1.92 2.28
C LEU A 40 -11.66 2.75 3.02
N LEU A 41 -11.88 3.07 4.29
CA LEU A 41 -10.93 3.80 5.14
C LEU A 41 -9.61 3.03 5.32
N LEU A 42 -9.68 1.73 5.60
CA LEU A 42 -8.50 0.90 5.79
C LEU A 42 -7.72 0.71 4.48
N GLY A 43 -8.42 0.54 3.35
CA GLY A 43 -7.81 0.44 2.03
C GLY A 43 -7.11 1.75 1.63
N PHE A 44 -7.72 2.89 1.94
CA PHE A 44 -7.06 4.18 1.74
C PHE A 44 -5.83 4.31 2.63
N HIS A 45 -5.93 3.94 3.91
CA HIS A 45 -4.80 4.00 4.84
C HIS A 45 -3.65 3.06 4.45
N SER A 46 -3.93 1.87 3.93
CA SER A 46 -2.90 0.91 3.51
C SER A 46 -2.12 1.41 2.30
N VAL A 47 -2.81 2.04 1.32
CA VAL A 47 -2.18 2.62 0.14
C VAL A 47 -1.33 3.84 0.52
N VAL A 48 -1.84 4.72 1.37
CA VAL A 48 -1.11 5.91 1.83
C VAL A 48 0.11 5.50 2.67
N ALA A 49 -0.02 4.56 3.61
CA ALA A 49 1.10 4.07 4.40
C ALA A 49 2.19 3.42 3.53
N SER A 50 1.80 2.64 2.53
CA SER A 50 2.74 2.03 1.59
C SER A 50 3.46 3.08 0.72
N ALA A 51 2.74 4.09 0.25
CA ALA A 51 3.32 5.18 -0.54
C ALA A 51 4.24 6.08 0.28
N VAL A 52 3.91 6.34 1.55
CA VAL A 52 4.75 7.12 2.47
C VAL A 52 6.03 6.34 2.82
N GLN A 53 5.95 5.04 3.11
CA GLN A 53 7.15 4.24 3.36
C GLN A 53 8.09 4.21 2.16
N GLN A 54 7.56 4.12 0.94
CA GLN A 54 8.36 4.21 -0.28
C GLN A 54 8.98 5.61 -0.47
N GLY A 55 8.22 6.68 -0.15
CA GLY A 55 8.72 8.06 -0.20
C GLY A 55 9.80 8.35 0.84
N GLU A 56 9.68 7.81 2.04
CA GLU A 56 10.70 7.92 3.10
C GLU A 56 11.97 7.13 2.77
N ALA A 57 11.84 5.94 2.15
CA ALA A 57 12.98 5.18 1.65
C ALA A 57 13.74 5.94 0.54
N LEU A 58 13.02 6.57 -0.39
CA LEU A 58 13.64 7.39 -1.44
C LEU A 58 14.27 8.67 -0.87
N ARG A 59 13.66 9.29 0.13
CA ARG A 59 14.19 10.52 0.74
C ARG A 59 15.43 10.26 1.60
N SER A 60 15.47 9.15 2.34
CA SER A 60 16.63 8.77 3.17
C SER A 60 17.85 8.37 2.32
N THR A 61 17.64 7.69 1.20
CA THR A 61 18.70 7.35 0.25
C THR A 61 19.24 8.59 -0.48
N ALA A 62 18.37 9.54 -0.85
CA ALA A 62 18.79 10.80 -1.46
C ALA A 62 19.66 11.66 -0.52
N LEU A 63 19.31 11.75 0.76
CA LEU A 63 20.11 12.46 1.77
C LEU A 63 21.47 11.78 2.01
N SER A 64 21.51 10.45 1.98
CA SER A 64 22.76 9.70 2.17
C SER A 64 23.71 9.87 0.98
N ARG A 65 23.19 9.87 -0.25
CA ARG A 65 23.98 10.11 -1.47
C ARG A 65 24.58 11.50 -1.50
N SER A 66 23.80 12.54 -1.17
CA SER A 66 24.32 13.90 -1.16
C SER A 66 25.45 14.06 -0.13
N GLN A 67 25.30 13.48 1.06
CA GLN A 67 26.36 13.50 2.09
C GLN A 67 27.63 12.78 1.65
N ALA A 68 27.51 11.64 0.97
CA ALA A 68 28.66 10.90 0.45
C ALA A 68 29.36 11.64 -0.70
N GLN A 69 28.58 12.29 -1.58
CA GLN A 69 29.12 13.15 -2.64
C GLN A 69 29.90 14.35 -2.05
N TRP A 70 29.36 15.02 -1.04
CA TRP A 70 30.05 16.09 -0.31
C TRP A 70 31.39 15.64 0.29
N ARG A 71 31.44 14.42 0.83
CA ARG A 71 32.69 13.84 1.35
C ARG A 71 33.73 13.61 0.25
N CYS A 72 33.33 13.12 -0.92
CA CYS A 72 34.24 12.98 -2.05
C CYS A 72 34.77 14.33 -2.55
N HIS A 73 33.94 15.39 -2.52
CA HIS A 73 34.38 16.75 -2.88
C HIS A 73 35.31 17.40 -1.85
N ALA A 74 35.25 16.98 -0.58
CA ALA A 74 36.14 17.46 0.47
C ALA A 74 37.57 16.89 0.39
N LEU A 75 37.81 15.90 -0.48
CA LEU A 75 39.15 15.35 -0.71
C LEU A 75 40.01 16.37 -1.48
N ASN A 76 41.17 16.70 -0.91
CA ASN A 76 42.06 17.74 -1.43
C ASN A 76 42.84 17.30 -2.69
N ASN A 77 42.79 16.02 -3.05
CA ASN A 77 43.51 15.45 -4.19
C ASN A 77 42.51 15.06 -5.29
N ASP A 78 42.64 15.69 -6.46
CA ASP A 78 41.74 15.49 -7.61
C ASP A 78 41.67 14.03 -8.06
N HIS A 79 42.77 13.29 -7.99
CA HIS A 79 42.79 11.88 -8.36
C HIS A 79 41.97 11.03 -7.37
N GLN A 80 42.04 11.32 -6.08
CA GLN A 80 41.26 10.59 -5.08
C GLN A 80 39.79 10.98 -5.12
N ARG A 81 39.49 12.25 -5.38
CA ARG A 81 38.14 12.74 -5.61
C ARG A 81 37.49 12.06 -6.82
N ALA A 82 38.20 11.96 -7.95
CA ALA A 82 37.68 11.31 -9.15
C ALA A 82 37.39 9.81 -8.92
N ARG A 83 38.27 9.10 -8.21
CA ARG A 83 38.02 7.71 -7.81
C ARG A 83 36.82 7.57 -6.87
N CYS A 84 36.74 8.40 -5.84
CA CYS A 84 35.64 8.40 -4.86
C CYS A 84 34.28 8.64 -5.53
N LEU A 85 34.21 9.56 -6.49
CA LEU A 85 32.98 9.82 -7.24
C LEU A 85 32.61 8.65 -8.16
N ALA A 86 33.58 8.03 -8.82
CA ALA A 86 33.35 6.86 -9.67
C ALA A 86 32.81 5.66 -8.87
N ASP A 87 33.35 5.43 -7.66
CA ASP A 87 32.87 4.37 -6.76
C ASP A 87 31.43 4.66 -6.26
N LEU A 88 31.08 5.94 -6.03
CA LEU A 88 29.75 6.35 -5.60
C LEU A 88 28.67 6.16 -6.69
N GLU A 89 29.02 6.39 -7.96
CA GLU A 89 28.13 6.18 -9.10
C GLU A 89 27.89 4.70 -9.40
N GLN A 90 28.91 3.87 -9.16
CA GLN A 90 28.83 2.41 -9.36
C GLN A 90 28.13 1.69 -8.21
N ALA A 91 28.07 2.28 -7.01
CA ALA A 91 27.31 1.72 -5.90
C ALA A 91 25.79 1.93 -6.10
N PRO A 92 25.00 0.89 -6.39
CA PRO A 92 23.56 0.98 -6.14
C PRO A 92 23.37 1.26 -4.65
N ALA A 93 22.34 2.04 -4.29
CA ALA A 93 22.04 2.37 -2.90
C ALA A 93 21.78 1.09 -2.09
N SER A 94 22.84 0.45 -1.61
CA SER A 94 22.74 -0.68 -0.71
C SER A 94 22.37 -0.12 0.65
N PRO A 95 21.32 -0.66 1.29
CA PRO A 95 21.12 -0.43 2.71
C PRO A 95 22.38 -0.94 3.40
N ILE A 96 22.96 -0.07 4.23
CA ILE A 96 24.12 -0.30 5.09
C ILE A 96 24.16 -1.77 5.50
N GLU A 97 25.02 -2.53 4.84
CA GLU A 97 25.38 -3.88 5.25
C GLU A 97 26.14 -3.67 6.56
N ILE A 98 25.42 -3.80 7.69
CA ILE A 98 26.04 -3.98 9.00
C ILE A 98 26.71 -5.34 8.95
N ALA A 99 27.86 -5.40 8.30
CA ALA A 99 28.74 -6.54 8.27
C ALA A 99 29.61 -6.50 9.53
N GLY A 100 29.42 -7.51 10.38
CA GLY A 100 30.53 -8.12 11.10
C GLY A 100 30.67 -7.73 12.57
N ARG A 101 29.97 -8.46 13.44
CA ARG A 101 30.64 -9.11 14.57
C ARG A 101 30.26 -10.57 14.59
#